data_AF-A0A832BAF3-F1
#
_entry.id   AF-A0A832BAF3-F1
#
_cell.length_a   1.000
_cell.length_b   1.000
_cell.length_c   1.000
_cell.angle_alpha   90.00
_cell.angle_beta   90.00
_cell.angle_gamma   90.00
#
_symmetry.space_group_name_H-M   'P 1'
#
loop_
_entity.id
_entity.type
_entity.pdbx_description
1 polymer ?
#
loop_
_entity_poly.entity_id
_entity_poly.type
_entity_poly.pdbx_seq_one_letter_code
_entity_poly.pdbx_strand_id
1 'polypeptide(L)'
;MTAPDGKFYGTRLVTRRELAITLASLARSLLAGQWPKNGAPPLKRSAGFSTAPAGPVTRYALAEVIAKVARYVAAGLPPNHGKAYYESLIFPPRPQIHVPKTDPAYNAVAYLVAGRMAFPPSVVLQPGPQPITGKELSQALVMMIAGLTDRVTDEPQNREDLGEPPSKRR
;
A
#
# COMPACT_ATOMS: atom_id res chain seq x y z
N MET A 1 -12.55 -10.69 2.77
CA MET A 1 -13.75 -10.15 3.47
C MET A 1 -14.94 -10.93 2.99
N THR A 2 -15.56 -11.73 3.86
CA THR A 2 -16.81 -12.42 3.57
C THR A 2 -17.94 -11.40 3.63
N ALA A 3 -18.84 -11.41 2.64
CA ALA A 3 -19.99 -10.51 2.67
C ALA A 3 -21.00 -10.96 3.75
N PRO A 4 -21.62 -10.03 4.51
CA PRO A 4 -22.55 -10.35 5.61
C PRO A 4 -23.69 -11.30 5.20
N ASP A 5 -24.13 -11.25 3.93
CA ASP A 5 -25.24 -12.05 3.40
C ASP A 5 -24.82 -12.94 2.22
N GLY A 6 -23.52 -13.23 2.09
CA GLY A 6 -22.97 -13.96 0.93
C GLY A 6 -23.00 -13.17 -0.39
N LYS A 7 -23.52 -11.93 -0.40
CA LYS A 7 -23.62 -11.06 -1.58
C LYS A 7 -22.58 -9.94 -1.57
N PHE A 8 -21.79 -9.83 -2.63
CA PHE A 8 -20.84 -8.72 -2.77
C PHE A 8 -21.57 -7.41 -3.08
N TYR A 9 -21.69 -6.54 -2.07
CA TYR A 9 -22.29 -5.21 -2.20
C TYR A 9 -21.37 -4.21 -2.93
N GLY A 10 -21.11 -4.44 -4.22
CA GLY A 10 -20.08 -3.71 -4.97
C GLY A 10 -20.36 -2.23 -5.21
N THR A 11 -21.63 -1.80 -5.24
CA THR A 11 -22.03 -0.38 -5.40
C THR A 11 -21.94 0.43 -4.12
N ARG A 12 -21.77 -0.22 -2.96
CA ARG A 12 -21.61 0.47 -1.68
C ARG A 12 -20.32 1.29 -1.66
N LEU A 13 -20.40 2.47 -1.05
CA LEU A 13 -19.25 3.33 -0.84
C LEU A 13 -18.29 2.72 0.19
N VAL A 14 -17.00 2.82 -0.12
CA VAL A 14 -15.92 2.37 0.75
C VAL A 14 -15.68 3.43 1.80
N THR A 15 -15.67 3.00 3.06
CA THR A 15 -15.36 3.90 4.19
C THR A 15 -13.86 3.96 4.46
N ARG A 16 -13.40 5.00 5.16
CA ARG A 16 -12.00 5.11 5.62
C ARG A 16 -11.56 3.89 6.44
N ARG A 17 -12.48 3.36 7.26
CA ARG A 17 -12.25 2.13 8.04
C ARG A 17 -12.04 0.92 7.14
N GLU A 18 -12.92 0.73 6.15
CA GLU A 18 -12.82 -0.37 5.17
C GLU A 18 -11.52 -0.28 4.37
N LEU A 19 -11.12 0.94 3.97
CA LEU A 19 -9.85 1.17 3.28
C LEU A 19 -8.64 0.73 4.12
N ALA A 20 -8.54 1.17 5.39
CA ALA A 20 -7.41 0.82 6.26
C ALA A 20 -7.26 -0.70 6.42
N ILE A 21 -8.36 -1.41 6.69
CA ILE A 21 -8.38 -2.88 6.83
C ILE A 21 -7.96 -3.55 5.52
N THR A 22 -8.47 -3.05 4.40
CA THR A 22 -8.19 -3.62 3.08
C THR A 22 -6.73 -3.43 2.69
N LEU A 23 -6.15 -2.25 2.90
CA LEU A 23 -4.74 -1.98 2.60
C LEU A 23 -3.79 -2.79 3.50
N ALA A 24 -4.08 -2.93 4.79
CA ALA A 24 -3.29 -3.78 5.67
C ALA A 24 -3.33 -5.25 5.21
N SER A 25 -4.50 -5.75 4.81
CA SER A 25 -4.66 -7.12 4.29
C SER A 25 -3.91 -7.32 2.97
N LEU A 26 -3.98 -6.33 2.07
CA LEU A 26 -3.26 -6.32 0.81
C LEU A 26 -1.75 -6.35 1.03
N ALA A 27 -1.22 -5.47 1.88
CA ALA A 27 0.20 -5.40 2.21
C ALA A 27 0.72 -6.73 2.78
N ARG A 28 -0.03 -7.37 3.70
CA ARG A 28 0.31 -8.70 4.21
C ARG A 28 0.34 -9.76 3.11
N SER A 29 -0.66 -9.74 2.22
CA SER A 29 -0.75 -10.70 1.11
C SER A 29 0.41 -10.53 0.12
N LEU A 30 0.83 -9.30 -0.14
CA LEU A 30 1.97 -8.98 -1.01
C LEU A 30 3.30 -9.43 -0.38
N LEU A 31 3.51 -9.16 0.91
CA LEU A 31 4.70 -9.63 1.63
C LEU A 31 4.77 -11.15 1.74
N ALA A 32 3.63 -11.82 1.87
CA ALA A 32 3.55 -13.28 1.86
C ALA A 32 3.71 -13.91 0.47
N GLY A 33 3.88 -13.11 -0.60
CA GLY A 33 4.03 -13.61 -1.97
C GLY A 33 2.79 -14.30 -2.52
N GLN A 34 1.60 -14.04 -1.96
CA GLN A 34 0.35 -14.72 -2.32
C GLN A 34 -0.27 -14.23 -3.64
N TRP A 35 0.35 -13.24 -4.28
CA TRP A 35 -0.13 -12.68 -5.55
C TRP A 35 0.67 -13.25 -6.73
N PRO A 36 0.00 -13.67 -7.82
CA PRO A 36 0.68 -14.21 -8.99
C PRO A 36 1.55 -13.14 -9.67
N LYS A 37 2.79 -13.51 -10.00
CA LYS A 37 3.80 -12.63 -10.61
C LYS A 37 3.68 -12.46 -12.13
N ASN A 38 2.74 -13.16 -12.76
CA ASN A 38 2.54 -13.09 -14.21
C ASN A 38 2.21 -11.63 -14.60
N GLY A 39 2.98 -11.07 -15.55
CA GLY A 39 2.90 -9.67 -15.95
C GLY A 39 1.46 -9.21 -16.18
N ALA A 40 1.11 -8.05 -15.64
CA ALA A 40 -0.24 -7.52 -15.75
C ALA A 40 -0.55 -7.22 -17.24
N PRO A 41 -1.58 -7.83 -17.85
CA PRO A 41 -2.00 -7.46 -19.19
C PRO A 41 -2.45 -5.98 -19.19
N PRO A 42 -2.10 -5.20 -20.22
CA PRO A 42 -2.53 -3.80 -20.32
C PRO A 42 -4.06 -3.74 -20.36
N LEU A 43 -4.63 -2.80 -19.63
CA LEU A 43 -6.07 -2.72 -19.41
C LEU A 43 -6.75 -2.03 -20.60
N LYS A 44 -7.78 -2.67 -21.16
CA LYS A 44 -8.78 -1.98 -21.96
C LYS A 44 -9.62 -1.12 -21.02
N ARG A 45 -9.69 0.20 -21.25
CA ARG A 45 -10.57 1.11 -20.50
C ARG A 45 -12.01 0.61 -20.65
N SER A 46 -12.66 0.17 -19.57
CA SER A 46 -14.10 -0.04 -19.57
C SER A 46 -14.77 1.33 -19.60
N ALA A 47 -15.57 1.58 -20.63
CA ALA A 47 -16.39 2.79 -20.72
C ALA A 47 -17.42 2.73 -19.58
N GLY A 48 -17.40 3.73 -18.67
CA GLY A 48 -18.43 3.89 -17.65
C GLY A 48 -17.96 4.12 -16.22
N PHE A 49 -16.66 4.05 -15.93
CA PHE A 49 -16.15 4.32 -14.57
C PHE A 49 -15.69 5.77 -14.43
N SER A 50 -16.40 6.54 -13.60
CA SER A 50 -15.87 7.81 -13.10
C SER A 50 -14.88 7.53 -12.00
N THR A 51 -13.58 7.52 -12.32
CA THR A 51 -12.48 7.62 -11.36
C THR A 51 -12.18 9.09 -11.04
N ALA A 52 -13.20 9.96 -11.05
CA ALA A 52 -13.02 11.38 -10.77
C ALA A 52 -12.29 11.51 -9.41
N PRO A 53 -11.17 12.25 -9.34
CA PRO A 53 -10.38 12.37 -8.10
C PRO A 53 -11.21 12.82 -6.89
N ALA A 54 -12.26 13.60 -7.12
CA ALA A 54 -13.18 14.11 -6.10
C ALA A 54 -14.40 13.19 -5.83
N GLY A 55 -14.62 12.15 -6.63
CA GLY A 55 -15.78 11.27 -6.51
C GLY A 55 -15.60 10.21 -5.41
N PRO A 56 -16.69 9.80 -4.74
CA PRO A 56 -16.65 8.73 -3.74
C PRO A 56 -16.35 7.38 -4.42
N VAL A 57 -15.59 6.54 -3.72
CA VAL A 57 -15.15 5.23 -4.24
C VAL A 57 -16.13 4.13 -3.85
N THR A 58 -16.57 3.34 -4.82
CA THR A 58 -17.36 2.13 -4.60
C THR A 58 -16.48 0.92 -4.33
N ARG A 59 -17.03 -0.13 -3.71
CA ARG A 59 -16.31 -1.39 -3.48
C ARG A 59 -15.84 -2.06 -4.78
N TYR A 60 -16.59 -1.92 -5.88
CA TYR A 60 -16.13 -2.35 -7.20
C TYR A 60 -14.88 -1.61 -7.64
N ALA A 61 -14.90 -0.27 -7.57
CA ALA A 61 -13.76 0.55 -7.95
C ALA A 61 -12.53 0.22 -7.09
N LEU A 62 -12.71 0.05 -5.78
CA LEU A 62 -11.61 -0.36 -4.89
C LEU A 62 -11.04 -1.74 -5.26
N ALA A 63 -11.90 -2.74 -5.46
CA ALA A 63 -11.47 -4.11 -5.78
C ALA A 63 -10.68 -4.16 -7.09
N GLU A 64 -11.15 -3.43 -8.11
CA GLU A 64 -10.48 -3.32 -9.40
C GLU A 64 -9.10 -2.66 -9.26
N VAL A 65 -9.02 -1.53 -8.55
CA VAL A 65 -7.74 -0.83 -8.32
C VAL A 65 -6.76 -1.71 -7.55
N ILE A 66 -7.21 -2.40 -6.49
CA ILE A 66 -6.36 -3.30 -5.72
C ILE A 66 -5.84 -4.45 -6.58
N ALA A 67 -6.69 -5.12 -7.34
CA ALA A 67 -6.29 -6.24 -8.18
C ALA A 67 -5.21 -5.82 -9.20
N LYS A 68 -5.30 -4.60 -9.73
CA LYS A 68 -4.31 -4.03 -10.65
C LYS A 68 -2.99 -3.73 -9.93
N VAL A 69 -3.05 -2.93 -8.86
CA VAL A 69 -1.86 -2.51 -8.10
C VAL A 69 -1.12 -3.72 -7.55
N ALA A 70 -1.84 -4.69 -6.98
CA ALA A 70 -1.23 -5.88 -6.40
C ALA A 70 -0.41 -6.68 -7.41
N ARG A 71 -0.90 -6.82 -8.65
CA ARG A 71 -0.18 -7.49 -9.74
C ARG A 71 1.07 -6.71 -10.15
N TYR A 72 0.99 -5.39 -10.26
CA TYR A 72 2.16 -4.56 -10.56
C TYR A 72 3.23 -4.65 -9.46
N VAL A 73 2.82 -4.58 -8.20
CA VAL A 73 3.76 -4.71 -7.07
C VAL A 73 4.36 -6.11 -7.02
N ALA A 74 3.57 -7.16 -7.22
CA ALA A 74 4.04 -8.56 -7.19
C ALA A 74 4.98 -8.91 -8.35
N ALA A 75 4.78 -8.31 -9.53
CA ALA A 75 5.65 -8.49 -10.69
C ALA A 75 6.99 -7.73 -10.57
N GLY A 76 7.15 -6.91 -9.53
CA GLY A 76 8.23 -5.94 -9.42
C GLY A 76 7.83 -4.62 -10.07
N LEU A 77 7.99 -3.52 -9.32
CA LEU A 77 7.77 -2.20 -9.89
C LEU A 77 8.90 -1.88 -10.88
N PRO A 78 8.60 -1.21 -11.99
CA PRO A 78 9.64 -0.74 -12.89
C PRO A 78 10.62 0.15 -12.10
N PRO A 79 11.93 0.05 -12.38
CA PRO A 79 12.93 0.87 -11.71
C PRO A 79 12.58 2.36 -11.88
N ASN A 80 12.66 3.10 -10.78
CA ASN A 80 12.33 4.52 -10.79
C ASN A 80 13.45 5.28 -11.53
N HIS A 81 13.14 5.84 -12.70
CA HIS A 81 14.08 6.64 -13.49
C HIS A 81 14.10 8.13 -13.08
N GLY A 82 13.33 8.53 -12.07
CA GLY A 82 13.36 9.88 -11.49
C GLY A 82 14.31 9.95 -10.30
N LYS A 83 14.78 11.18 -9.96
CA LYS A 83 15.42 11.44 -8.65
C LYS A 83 14.52 10.84 -7.57
N ALA A 84 15.03 9.90 -6.78
CA ALA A 84 14.21 9.29 -5.75
C ALA A 84 13.77 10.40 -4.79
N TYR A 85 12.46 10.67 -4.77
CA TYR A 85 11.84 11.67 -3.89
C TYR A 85 12.14 11.43 -2.40
N TYR A 86 12.70 10.26 -2.06
CA TYR A 86 13.05 9.81 -0.72
C TYR A 86 14.56 9.59 -0.49
N GLU A 87 15.44 9.78 -1.47
CA GLU A 87 16.90 9.63 -1.28
C GLU A 87 17.55 10.82 -0.54
N SER A 88 16.80 11.83 -0.11
CA SER A 88 17.41 13.05 0.47
C SER A 88 16.73 13.66 1.70
N LEU A 89 15.73 13.02 2.31
CA LEU A 89 15.03 13.64 3.45
C LEU A 89 14.74 12.64 4.56
N ILE A 90 15.17 13.01 5.77
CA ILE A 90 14.74 12.49 7.07
C ILE A 90 13.34 11.86 6.95
N PHE A 91 13.25 10.54 7.10
CA PHE A 91 11.95 9.86 7.07
C PHE A 91 11.00 10.58 8.03
N PRO A 92 9.79 10.94 7.58
CA PRO A 92 8.84 11.57 8.48
C PRO A 92 8.64 10.67 9.71
N PRO A 93 8.60 11.26 10.92
CA PRO A 93 8.45 10.50 12.14
C PRO A 93 7.20 9.62 12.05
N ARG A 94 7.26 8.42 12.65
CA ARG A 94 6.12 7.51 12.66
C ARG A 94 4.91 8.24 13.26
N PRO A 95 3.78 8.33 12.54
CA PRO A 95 2.62 9.03 13.07
C PRO A 95 2.12 8.36 14.36
N GLN A 96 1.65 9.18 15.29
CA GLN A 96 0.99 8.69 16.48
C GLN A 96 -0.38 8.12 16.10
N ILE A 97 -0.73 6.97 16.69
CA ILE A 97 -2.01 6.31 16.45
C ILE A 97 -3.01 6.86 17.46
N HIS A 98 -3.94 7.70 16.99
CA HIS A 98 -5.03 8.25 17.82
C HIS A 98 -6.29 7.36 17.82
N VAL A 99 -6.26 6.24 17.10
CA VAL A 99 -7.39 5.31 16.99
C VAL A 99 -7.57 4.53 18.30
N PRO A 100 -8.77 4.48 18.88
CA PRO A 100 -9.04 3.65 20.05
C PRO A 100 -8.77 2.16 19.75
N LYS A 101 -8.23 1.43 20.73
CA LYS A 101 -7.99 -0.04 20.61
C LYS A 101 -9.27 -0.84 20.34
N THR A 102 -10.43 -0.28 20.66
CA THR A 102 -11.76 -0.86 20.44
C THR A 102 -12.26 -0.69 18.99
N ASP A 103 -11.64 0.18 18.17
CA ASP A 103 -12.05 0.33 16.77
C ASP A 103 -11.59 -0.90 15.96
N PRO A 104 -12.46 -1.50 15.11
CA PRO A 104 -12.10 -2.64 14.29
C PRO A 104 -10.89 -2.43 13.36
N ALA A 105 -10.59 -1.18 12.98
CA ALA A 105 -9.42 -0.85 12.16
C ALA A 105 -8.13 -0.66 12.96
N TYR A 106 -8.14 -0.67 14.30
CA TYR A 106 -6.96 -0.39 15.12
C TYR A 106 -5.74 -1.23 14.70
N ASN A 107 -5.90 -2.54 14.62
CA ASN A 107 -4.82 -3.46 14.24
C ASN A 107 -4.31 -3.21 12.81
N ALA A 108 -5.20 -2.79 11.89
CA ALA A 108 -4.84 -2.47 10.53
C ALA A 108 -4.02 -1.16 10.46
N VAL A 109 -4.47 -0.12 11.16
CA VAL A 109 -3.76 1.16 11.24
C VAL A 109 -2.40 0.97 11.92
N ALA A 110 -2.35 0.26 13.04
CA ALA A 110 -1.11 -0.04 13.74
C ALA A 110 -0.10 -0.78 12.85
N TYR A 111 -0.58 -1.76 12.08
CA TYR A 111 0.25 -2.48 11.12
C TYR A 111 0.80 -1.55 10.02
N LEU A 112 -0.05 -0.71 9.42
CA LEU A 112 0.38 0.22 8.37
C LEU A 112 1.38 1.25 8.88
N VAL A 113 1.19 1.79 10.09
CA VAL A 113 2.12 2.75 10.71
C VAL A 113 3.46 2.09 11.04
N ALA A 114 3.45 0.90 11.66
CA ALA A 114 4.67 0.13 11.93
C ALA A 114 5.41 -0.22 10.63
N GLY A 115 4.65 -0.45 9.55
CA GLY A 115 5.09 -0.70 8.19
C GLY A 115 5.71 0.48 7.45
N ARG A 116 5.66 1.72 7.99
CA ARG A 116 5.91 2.94 7.21
C ARG A 116 5.05 3.03 5.93
N MET A 117 3.86 2.43 5.98
CA MET A 117 2.89 2.35 4.87
C MET A 117 1.79 3.42 4.97
N ALA A 118 1.82 4.25 6.02
CA ALA A 118 0.89 5.35 6.23
C ALA A 118 1.59 6.51 6.96
N PHE A 119 1.42 7.71 6.42
CA PHE A 119 1.94 8.96 6.97
C PHE A 119 0.88 10.06 6.90
N PRO A 120 0.98 11.15 7.69
CA PRO A 120 0.16 12.33 7.46
C PRO A 120 0.38 12.82 6.01
N PRO A 121 -0.67 13.10 5.21
CA PRO A 121 -2.08 13.29 5.58
C PRO A 121 -3.03 12.10 5.29
N SER A 122 -2.54 10.85 5.32
CA SER A 122 -3.34 9.68 4.94
C SER A 122 -4.62 9.50 5.76
N VAL A 123 -5.74 9.31 5.07
CA VAL A 123 -7.06 9.09 5.70
C VAL A 123 -7.15 7.79 6.47
N VAL A 124 -6.23 6.84 6.24
CA VAL A 124 -6.21 5.58 6.99
C VAL A 124 -5.79 5.79 8.45
N LEU A 125 -5.13 6.92 8.76
CA LEU A 125 -4.80 7.31 10.14
C LEU A 125 -6.02 7.82 10.92
N GLN A 126 -7.11 8.12 10.21
CA GLN A 126 -8.39 8.56 10.77
C GLN A 126 -9.53 7.65 10.28
N PRO A 127 -9.55 6.37 10.71
CA PRO A 127 -10.58 5.44 10.31
C PRO A 127 -11.94 5.91 10.84
N GLY A 128 -12.97 5.71 10.04
CA GLY A 128 -14.32 6.14 10.36
C GLY A 128 -15.32 5.74 9.27
N PRO A 129 -16.61 6.06 9.46
CA PRO A 129 -17.68 5.70 8.52
C PRO A 129 -17.69 6.58 7.25
N GLN A 130 -16.86 7.63 7.20
CA GLN A 130 -16.85 8.57 6.08
C GLN A 130 -16.41 7.85 4.80
N PRO A 131 -17.09 8.09 3.67
CA PRO A 131 -16.67 7.55 2.39
C PRO A 131 -15.32 8.14 1.97
N ILE A 132 -14.53 7.35 1.25
CA ILE A 132 -13.28 7.82 0.66
C ILE A 132 -13.50 8.34 -0.76
N THR A 133 -12.66 9.27 -1.17
CA THR A 133 -12.55 9.79 -2.53
C THR A 133 -11.45 9.08 -3.32
N GLY A 134 -11.49 9.21 -4.65
CA GLY A 134 -10.43 8.69 -5.53
C GLY A 134 -9.04 9.25 -5.19
N LYS A 135 -8.96 10.53 -4.84
CA LYS A 135 -7.72 11.18 -4.39
C LYS A 135 -7.18 10.52 -3.11
N GLU A 136 -8.02 10.37 -2.09
CA GLU A 136 -7.62 9.76 -0.81
C GLU A 136 -7.18 8.30 -1.00
N LEU A 137 -7.88 7.53 -1.84
CA LEU A 137 -7.48 6.18 -2.22
C LEU A 137 -6.08 6.16 -2.87
N SER A 138 -5.86 7.00 -3.88
CA SER A 138 -4.57 7.05 -4.60
C SER A 138 -3.40 7.40 -3.67
N GLN A 139 -3.59 8.38 -2.77
CA GLN A 139 -2.58 8.79 -1.80
C GLN A 139 -2.25 7.66 -0.82
N ALA A 140 -3.26 6.97 -0.30
CA ALA A 140 -3.07 5.86 0.62
C ALA A 140 -2.35 4.66 -0.05
N LEU A 141 -2.66 4.37 -1.31
CA LEU A 141 -1.97 3.32 -2.09
C LEU A 141 -0.50 3.67 -2.33
N VAL A 142 -0.19 4.90 -2.73
CA VAL A 142 1.20 5.34 -2.93
C VAL A 142 2.03 5.19 -1.66
N MET A 143 1.49 5.60 -0.51
CA MET A 143 2.19 5.45 0.78
C MET A 143 2.38 3.97 1.16
N MET A 144 1.38 3.12 0.92
CA MET A 144 1.50 1.69 1.18
C MET A 144 2.58 1.06 0.30
N ILE A 145 2.59 1.39 -0.99
CA ILE A 145 3.60 0.90 -1.93
C ILE A 145 4.99 1.39 -1.51
N ALA A 146 5.16 2.67 -1.18
CA ALA A 146 6.42 3.22 -0.71
C ALA A 146 6.96 2.46 0.51
N GLY A 147 6.12 2.20 1.52
CA GLY A 147 6.51 1.41 2.69
C GLY A 147 6.80 -0.06 2.40
N LEU A 148 6.20 -0.64 1.36
CA LEU A 148 6.54 -1.99 0.90
C LEU A 148 7.87 -2.00 0.14
N THR A 149 8.10 -1.05 -0.75
CA THR A 149 9.30 -1.02 -1.60
C THR A 149 10.54 -0.63 -0.84
N ASP A 150 10.45 0.34 0.07
CA ASP A 150 11.56 0.76 0.94
C ASP A 150 12.15 -0.42 1.71
N ARG A 151 11.30 -1.38 2.11
CA ARG A 151 11.70 -2.64 2.77
C ARG A 151 12.17 -3.73 1.80
N VAL A 152 11.79 -3.66 0.53
CA VAL A 152 12.24 -4.59 -0.51
C VAL A 152 13.58 -4.14 -1.08
N THR A 153 13.88 -2.84 -1.01
CA THR A 153 15.19 -2.24 -1.30
C THR A 153 16.11 -2.17 -0.09
N ASP A 154 15.73 -2.74 1.05
CA ASP A 154 16.71 -3.22 2.03
C ASP A 154 17.48 -4.39 1.36
N GLU A 155 18.34 -4.05 0.40
CA GLU A 155 19.48 -4.87 0.01
C GLU A 155 20.15 -5.34 1.30
N PRO A 156 20.64 -6.58 1.37
CA PRO A 156 21.36 -7.04 2.53
C PRO A 156 22.61 -6.15 2.67
N GLN A 157 22.55 -5.17 3.56
CA GLN A 157 23.69 -4.38 4.03
C GLN A 157 24.73 -5.25 4.77
N ASN A 158 24.62 -6.57 4.71
CA ASN A 158 25.58 -7.54 5.22
C ASN A 158 26.09 -8.46 4.09
N ARG A 159 26.78 -7.89 3.11
CA ARG A 159 27.92 -8.56 2.46
C ARG A 159 29.20 -7.83 2.87
N GLU A 160 29.48 -7.83 4.17
CA GLU A 160 30.84 -7.64 4.71
C GLU A 160 31.74 -8.88 4.50
N ASP A 161 31.34 -9.81 3.61
CA ASP A 161 32.13 -11.01 3.24
C ASP A 161 32.75 -10.92 1.84
N LEU A 162 32.90 -9.71 1.29
CA LEU A 162 33.93 -9.48 0.27
C LEU A 162 35.19 -9.04 1.01
N GLY A 163 35.92 -10.06 1.48
CA GLY A 163 37.13 -9.93 2.29
C GLY A 163 38.04 -8.80 1.84
N GLU A 164 38.35 -7.91 2.79
CA GLU A 164 39.42 -6.94 2.61
C GLU A 164 40.75 -7.64 2.31
N PRO A 165 41.60 -7.02 1.48
CA PRO A 165 42.88 -7.59 1.08
C PRO A 165 43.94 -7.33 2.17
N PRO A 166 44.72 -8.33 2.61
CA PRO A 166 45.96 -8.03 3.29
C PRO A 166 47.07 -7.86 2.25
N SER A 167 47.56 -6.62 2.18
CA SER A 167 48.80 -6.25 1.52
C SER A 167 50.01 -6.94 2.18
N LYS A 168 51.14 -6.91 1.45
CA LYS A 168 52.53 -7.27 1.83
C LYS A 168 52.94 -8.73 1.61
N ARG A 169 53.62 -8.95 0.49
CA ARG A 169 54.84 -9.76 0.51
C ARG A 169 56.03 -8.85 0.20
N ARG A 170 57.04 -8.96 1.07
CA ARG A 170 58.41 -8.49 0.86
C ARG A 170 59.03 -9.19 -0.34
#